data_AF-A0AAU2UYC6-F1
#
_entry.id   AF-A0AAU2UYC6-F1
#
_cell.length_a   1.000
_cell.length_b   1.000
_cell.length_c   1.000
_cell.angle_alpha   90.00
_cell.angle_beta   90.00
_cell.angle_gamma   90.00
#
_symmetry.space_group_name_H-M   'P 1'
#
loop_
_entity.id
_entity.type
_entity.pdbx_description
1 polymer ?
#
loop_
_entity_poly.entity_id
_entity_poly.type
_entity_poly.pdbx_seq_one_letter_code
_entity_poly.pdbx_strand_id
1 'polypeptide(L)' 'MVRVGPDGMQEALARPGTKQLVFRGKEQNGWVVLAEDTLDDEVLDDWLKWAMEVTAELPPK' A
#
# COMPACT_ATOMS: atom_id res chain seq x y z
N MET A 1 4.84 -5.34 0.44
CA MET A 1 4.45 -4.19 -0.41
C MET A 1 2.96 -4.27 -0.67
N VAL A 2 2.26 -3.15 -0.71
CA VAL A 2 0.80 -3.10 -0.79
C VAL A 2 0.36 -2.05 -1.80
N ARG A 3 -0.71 -2.33 -2.55
CA ARG A 3 -1.35 -1.39 -3.48
C ARG A 3 -2.38 -0.56 -2.71
N VAL A 4 -2.25 0.76 -2.76
CA VAL A 4 -3.15 1.71 -2.08
C VAL A 4 -3.90 2.62 -3.06
N GLY A 5 -3.55 2.52 -4.35
CA GLY A 5 -4.11 3.40 -5.38
C GLY A 5 -3.54 4.82 -5.30
N PRO A 6 -3.66 5.61 -6.38
CA PRO A 6 -3.08 6.95 -6.41
C PRO A 6 -3.69 7.88 -5.35
N ASP A 7 -4.99 7.75 -5.08
CA ASP A 7 -5.72 8.61 -4.14
C ASP A 7 -5.41 8.25 -2.68
N GLY A 8 -5.14 6.98 -2.39
CA GLY A 8 -4.80 6.48 -1.06
C GLY A 8 -3.35 6.78 -0.62
N MET A 9 -2.53 7.35 -1.50
CA MET A 9 -1.09 7.45 -1.28
C MET A 9 -0.72 8.34 -0.09
N GLN A 10 -1.37 9.49 0.06
CA GLN A 10 -1.08 10.42 1.15
C GLN A 10 -1.46 9.83 2.51
N GLU A 11 -2.63 9.18 2.60
CA GLU A 11 -3.06 8.50 3.82
C GLU A 11 -2.13 7.33 4.15
N ALA A 12 -1.74 6.53 3.16
CA ALA A 12 -0.84 5.41 3.37
C ALA A 12 0.51 5.88 3.93
N LEU A 13 1.10 6.93 3.37
CA LEU A 13 2.37 7.50 3.83
C LEU A 13 2.31 8.17 5.21
N ALA A 14 1.11 8.50 5.71
CA ALA A 14 0.94 9.01 7.07
C ALA A 14 0.99 7.89 8.13
N ARG A 15 0.80 6.63 7.73
CA ARG A 15 0.86 5.49 8.65
C ARG A 15 2.32 5.17 9.01
N PRO A 16 2.63 4.82 10.27
CA PRO A 16 3.98 4.47 10.69
C PRO A 16 4.58 3.34 9.86
N GLY A 17 5.90 3.36 9.66
CA GLY A 17 6.61 2.29 8.94
C GLY A 17 6.35 2.23 7.44
N THR A 18 5.61 3.18 6.86
CA THR A 18 5.33 3.19 5.43
C THR A 18 6.31 4.03 4.64
N LYS A 19 6.63 3.57 3.44
CA LYS A 19 7.42 4.31 2.44
C LYS A 19 6.87 4.04 1.06
N GLN A 20 7.04 5.00 0.15
CA GLN A 20 6.70 4.79 -1.26
C GLN A 20 7.56 3.67 -1.85
N LEU A 21 6.94 2.77 -2.63
CA LEU A 21 7.67 1.74 -3.35
C LEU A 21 8.55 2.39 -4.43
N VAL A 22 9.84 2.11 -4.41
CA VAL A 22 10.78 2.50 -5.47
C VAL A 22 11.14 1.26 -6.27
N PHE A 23 10.81 1.26 -7.56
CA PHE A 23 11.16 0.19 -8.48
C PHE A 23 12.09 0.73 -9.57
N ARG A 24 13.32 0.18 -9.64
CA ARG A 24 14.35 0.61 -10.59
C ARG A 24 14.61 2.12 -10.58
N GLY A 25 14.68 2.71 -9.39
CA GLY A 25 14.95 4.15 -9.20
C GLY A 25 13.76 5.06 -9.48
N LYS A 26 12.57 4.52 -9.75
CA LYS A 26 11.33 5.29 -9.93
C LYS A 26 10.34 5.00 -8.81
N GLU A 27 9.88 6.07 -8.18
CA GLU A 27 8.74 6.03 -7.27
C GLU A 27 7.49 5.50 -8.00
N GLN A 28 6.84 4.52 -7.38
CA GLN A 28 5.63 3.90 -7.90
C GLN A 28 4.44 4.54 -7.19
N ASN A 29 3.69 5.38 -7.89
CA ASN A 29 2.50 5.98 -7.32
C ASN A 29 1.44 4.89 -7.04
N GLY A 30 0.78 4.99 -5.90
CA GLY A 30 -0.22 4.02 -5.43
C GLY A 30 0.33 2.70 -4.91
N TRP A 31 1.62 2.63 -4.60
CA TRP A 31 2.27 1.47 -3.99
C TRP A 31 3.16 1.89 -2.82
N VAL A 32 3.05 1.16 -1.72
CA VAL A 32 3.87 1.36 -0.52
C VAL A 32 4.59 0.08 -0.09
N VAL A 33 5.70 0.26 0.62
CA VAL A 33 6.42 -0.76 1.37
C VAL A 33 6.19 -0.48 2.85
N LEU A 34 5.96 -1.56 3.60
CA LEU A 34 5.66 -1.53 5.03
C LEU A 34 6.87 -2.10 5.77
N ALA A 35 7.24 -1.48 6.88
CA ALA A 35 8.29 -1.98 7.76
C ALA A 35 7.74 -3.11 8.64
N GLU A 36 8.45 -4.24 8.71
CA GLU A 36 7.98 -5.46 9.39
C GLU A 36 7.70 -5.25 10.88
N ASP A 37 8.44 -4.36 11.53
CA ASP A 37 8.29 -4.01 12.94
C ASP A 37 7.00 -3.23 13.26
N THR A 38 6.30 -2.74 12.23
CA THR A 38 5.01 -2.06 12.35
C THR A 38 3.81 -2.95 12.02
N LEU A 39 4.05 -4.21 11.66
CA LEU A 39 3.02 -5.15 11.27
C LEU A 39 2.73 -6.15 12.39
N ASP A 40 1.48 -6.15 12.85
CA ASP A 40 0.85 -7.30 13.49
C ASP A 40 -0.27 -7.84 12.57
N ASP A 41 -0.94 -8.91 13.00
CA ASP A 41 -1.97 -9.57 12.21
C ASP A 41 -3.17 -8.64 11.91
N GLU A 42 -3.59 -7.81 12.86
CA GLU A 42 -4.72 -6.89 12.68
C GLU A 42 -4.37 -5.76 11.71
N VAL A 43 -3.18 -5.17 11.87
CA VAL A 43 -2.67 -4.13 10.97
C VAL A 43 -2.48 -4.69 9.56
N LEU A 44 -1.94 -5.91 9.44
CA LEU A 44 -1.76 -6.56 8.14
C LEU A 44 -3.11 -6.83 7.47
N ASP A 45 -4.10 -7.34 8.20
CA ASP A 45 -5.44 -7.58 7.68
C ASP A 45 -6.07 -6.29 7.13
N ASP A 46 -5.90 -5.16 7.81
CA ASP A 46 -6.42 -3.87 7.34
C ASP A 46 -5.72 -3.39 6.07
N TRP A 47 -4.41 -3.60 5.96
CA TRP A 47 -3.69 -3.33 4.71
C TRP A 47 -4.16 -4.21 3.56
N LEU A 48 -4.43 -5.49 3.83
CA LEU A 48 -4.92 -6.44 2.82
C LEU A 48 -6.33 -6.06 2.36
N LYS A 49 -7.24 -5.69 3.27
CA LYS A 49 -8.59 -5.22 2.93
C LYS A 49 -8.53 -4.03 1.97
N TRP A 50 -7.75 -3.01 2.31
CA TRP A 50 -7.58 -1.84 1.45
C TRP A 50 -7.02 -2.23 0.07
N ALA A 51 -6.01 -3.08 0.03
CA ALA A 51 -5.44 -3.54 -1.23
C ALA A 51 -6.44 -4.29 -2.11
N MET A 52 -7.29 -5.11 -1.49
CA MET A 52 -8.34 -5.85 -2.18
C MET A 52 -9.39 -4.90 -2.76
N GLU A 53 -9.85 -3.90 -2.00
CA GLU A 53 -10.80 -2.89 -2.46
C GLU A 53 -10.27 -2.13 -3.68
N VAL A 54 -9.05 -1.59 -3.60
CA VAL A 54 -8.41 -0.87 -4.72
C VAL A 54 -8.21 -1.78 -5.94
N THR A 55 -7.88 -3.04 -5.72
CA THR A 55 -7.65 -4.00 -6.81
C THR A 55 -8.96 -4.41 -7.48
N ALA A 56 -10.06 -4.49 -6.74
CA ALA A 56 -11.37 -4.89 -7.25
C ALA A 56 -11.97 -3.87 -8.24
N GLU A 57 -11.59 -2.60 -8.13
CA GLU A 57 -12.02 -1.53 -9.05
C GLU A 57 -11.29 -1.55 -10.41
N LEU A 58 -10.22 -2.33 -10.54
CA LEU A 58 -9.46 -2.39 -11.77
C LEU A 58 -10.25 -3.14 -12.86
N PRO A 59 -10.18 -2.69 -14.12
CA PRO A 59 -10.77 -3.42 -15.21
C PRO A 59 -10.17 -4.84 -15.28
N PRO A 60 -10.97 -5.84 -15.68
CA PRO A 60 -10.46 -7.19 -15.89
C PRO A 60 -9.34 -7.18 -16.93
N LYS A 61 -8.41 -8.11 -16.77
CA LYS A 61 -7.26 -8.29 -17.66
C LYS A 61 -7.66 -8.76 -19.06
#